data_AF-A0A0C9R961-F1
#
_entry.id   AF-A0A0C9R961-F1
#
_cell.length_a   1.000
_cell.length_b   1.000
_cell.length_c   1.000
_cell.angle_alpha   90.00
_cell.angle_beta   90.00
_cell.angle_gamma   90.00
#
_symmetry.space_group_name_H-M   'P 1'
#
loop_
_entity.id
_entity.type
_entity.pdbx_description
1 polymer ?
#
loop_
_entity_poly.entity_id
_entity_poly.type
_entity_poly.pdbx_seq_one_letter_code
_entity_poly.pdbx_strand_id
1 'polypeptide(L)'
;MKDQETTGCQKKPTKLRNLIYKTEAFDSLHPRGTEKTLCSGQVCLGSIMTLPFHGPEPRKKEELLVHAKDFLEQYFTSIRRLNSEAHHLRWESVQKEVLTTGTYQLSETELVFGAKLAWRNAARCIGRIQWSKLQVFDCRYVTTTSGMFEAICNHIKYGTNKGNIRSAITIFPQRTDGKHDYRVWNSQLIGYAGYKNKDGSILGDPANAEFTDLCFKLGWRGPRSGIRTRFDVLPLVLSAN
;
A
#
# COMPACT_ATOMS: atom_id res chain seq x y z
N MET A 1 2.48 -9.38 46.44
CA MET A 1 3.72 -9.10 45.69
C MET A 1 3.30 -8.49 44.37
N LYS A 2 3.70 -7.25 44.11
CA LYS A 2 3.39 -6.53 42.88
C LYS A 2 4.37 -6.99 41.81
N ASP A 3 3.90 -7.73 40.82
CA ASP A 3 4.65 -7.94 39.59
C ASP A 3 4.65 -6.62 38.82
N GLN A 4 5.83 -6.00 38.79
CA GLN A 4 6.11 -4.86 37.93
C GLN A 4 6.08 -5.34 36.49
N GLU A 5 5.06 -4.92 35.74
CA GLU A 5 5.09 -4.94 34.29
C GLU A 5 6.36 -4.22 33.82
N THR A 6 7.17 -4.97 33.08
CA THR A 6 8.43 -4.55 32.49
C THR A 6 8.25 -3.29 31.66
N THR A 7 8.84 -2.19 32.12
CA THR A 7 9.05 -0.97 31.35
C THR A 7 9.82 -1.32 30.07
N GLY A 8 9.27 -0.93 28.92
CA GLY A 8 9.81 -1.26 27.60
C GLY A 8 11.29 -0.88 27.48
N CYS A 9 12.12 -1.87 27.12
CA CYS A 9 13.54 -1.70 26.89
C CYS A 9 13.76 -0.61 25.81
N GLN A 10 14.12 0.60 26.22
CA GLN A 10 14.51 1.66 25.30
C GLN A 10 15.80 1.23 24.60
N LYS A 11 15.67 0.68 23.39
CA LYS A 11 16.82 0.37 22.56
C LYS A 11 17.58 1.67 22.28
N LYS A 12 18.90 1.63 22.46
CA LYS A 12 19.78 2.79 22.23
C LYS A 12 19.62 3.28 20.78
N PRO A 13 19.61 4.59 20.52
CA PRO A 13 19.61 5.12 19.16
C PRO A 13 20.77 4.56 18.33
N THR A 14 20.50 4.23 17.07
CA THR A 14 21.53 3.77 16.13
C THR A 14 22.18 4.96 15.45
N LYS A 15 23.51 5.06 15.53
CA LYS A 15 24.26 6.14 14.88
C LYS A 15 24.44 5.86 13.39
N LEU A 16 24.07 6.84 12.57
CA LEU A 16 24.25 6.86 11.12
C LEU A 16 25.27 7.94 10.75
N ARG A 17 26.16 7.65 9.81
CA ARG A 17 27.21 8.58 9.37
C ARG A 17 27.16 8.77 7.86
N ASN A 18 27.16 10.02 7.42
CA ASN A 18 27.44 10.36 6.04
C ASN A 18 28.97 10.39 5.82
N LEU A 19 29.49 9.52 4.95
CA LEU A 19 30.94 9.41 4.75
C LEU A 19 31.55 10.58 3.96
N ILE A 20 30.75 11.30 3.17
CA ILE A 20 31.18 12.44 2.36
C ILE A 20 31.19 13.71 3.20
N TYR A 21 30.03 14.07 3.77
CA TYR A 21 29.86 15.31 4.53
C TYR A 21 30.26 15.21 5.99
N LYS A 22 30.63 14.01 6.47
CA LYS A 22 30.99 13.70 7.85
C LYS A 22 29.90 14.06 8.88
N THR A 23 28.68 14.32 8.44
CA THR A 23 27.53 14.56 9.31
C THR A 23 27.04 13.27 9.94
N GLU A 24 26.43 13.41 11.11
CA GLU A 24 25.93 12.30 11.92
C GLU A 24 24.43 12.47 12.19
N ALA A 25 23.71 11.36 12.21
CA ALA A 25 22.30 11.29 12.59
C ALA A 25 22.08 10.11 13.54
N PHE A 26 21.06 10.20 14.40
CA PHE A 26 20.76 9.17 15.40
C PHE A 26 19.33 8.67 15.20
N ASP A 27 19.19 7.40 14.80
CA ASP A 27 17.91 6.75 14.56
C ASP A 27 17.34 6.19 15.87
N SER A 28 16.28 6.82 16.35
CA SER A 28 15.45 6.36 17.48
C SER A 28 14.11 5.75 17.04
N LEU A 29 13.83 5.69 15.73
CA LEU A 29 12.58 5.19 15.17
C LEU A 29 12.61 3.69 14.90
N HIS A 30 13.78 3.12 14.57
CA HIS A 30 13.98 1.70 14.29
C HIS A 30 13.39 0.72 15.33
N PRO A 31 13.32 1.02 16.66
CA PRO A 31 12.73 0.11 17.63
C PRO A 31 11.22 -0.04 17.49
N ARG A 32 10.55 0.95 16.86
CA ARG A 32 9.11 0.91 16.59
C ARG A 32 8.75 0.09 15.35
N GLY A 33 9.74 -0.38 14.59
CA GLY A 33 9.52 -1.24 13.44
C GLY A 33 8.90 -2.57 13.87
N THR A 34 7.68 -2.85 13.42
CA THR A 34 6.95 -4.09 13.69
C THR A 34 7.22 -5.18 12.64
N GLU A 35 7.69 -4.80 11.45
CA GLU A 35 7.99 -5.73 10.37
C GLU A 35 9.32 -6.46 10.61
N LYS A 36 9.26 -7.79 10.61
CA LYS A 36 10.44 -8.64 10.63
C LYS A 36 11.15 -8.55 9.29
N THR A 37 12.40 -8.10 9.31
CA THR A 37 13.27 -8.19 8.13
C THR A 37 13.57 -9.66 7.81
N LEU A 38 13.87 -9.96 6.55
CA LEU A 38 14.34 -11.30 6.16
C LEU A 38 15.75 -11.61 6.69
N CYS A 39 16.49 -10.60 7.17
CA CYS A 39 17.81 -10.76 7.74
C CYS A 39 17.78 -11.46 9.10
N SER A 40 18.84 -12.20 9.41
CA SER A 40 19.09 -12.80 10.72
C SER A 40 20.39 -12.25 11.32
N GLY A 41 20.74 -12.68 12.54
CA GLY A 41 22.03 -12.34 13.15
C GLY A 41 23.25 -12.92 12.41
N GLN A 42 23.03 -13.88 11.51
CA GLN A 42 24.09 -14.56 10.75
C GLN A 42 24.09 -14.19 9.25
N VAL A 43 22.93 -13.79 8.70
CA VAL A 43 22.77 -13.60 7.26
C VAL A 43 22.03 -12.31 6.96
N CYS A 44 22.60 -11.50 6.07
CA CYS A 44 21.94 -10.33 5.51
C CYS A 44 21.26 -10.71 4.18
N LEU A 45 19.94 -10.50 4.10
CA LEU A 45 19.13 -10.70 2.88
C LEU A 45 18.66 -9.38 2.27
N GLY A 46 19.40 -8.30 2.51
CA GLY A 46 19.02 -6.94 2.08
C GLY A 46 18.96 -6.73 0.56
N SER A 47 19.65 -7.57 -0.23
CA SER A 47 19.64 -7.51 -1.70
C SER A 47 18.52 -8.34 -2.34
N ILE A 48 17.72 -9.08 -1.56
CA ILE A 48 16.61 -9.86 -2.09
C ILE A 48 15.46 -8.93 -2.48
N MET A 49 15.04 -9.01 -3.74
CA MET A 49 14.00 -8.14 -4.30
C MET A 49 12.60 -8.47 -3.77
N THR A 50 12.37 -9.74 -3.42
CA THR A 50 11.08 -10.25 -2.94
C THR A 50 10.64 -9.52 -1.68
N LEU A 51 9.40 -9.02 -1.69
CA LEU A 51 8.76 -8.45 -0.52
C LEU A 51 8.05 -9.57 0.26
N PRO A 52 7.97 -9.48 1.61
CA PRO A 52 7.12 -10.38 2.39
C PRO A 52 5.70 -10.34 1.85
N PHE A 53 5.18 -11.50 1.44
CA PHE A 53 3.81 -11.64 0.99
C PHE A 53 2.91 -11.87 2.20
N HIS A 54 1.93 -11.00 2.42
CA HIS A 54 0.84 -11.27 3.34
C HIS A 54 -0.21 -12.10 2.61
N GLY A 55 -0.50 -13.29 3.14
CA GLY A 55 -1.48 -14.21 2.58
C GLY A 55 -2.89 -13.62 2.44
N PRO A 56 -3.83 -14.37 1.82
CA PRO A 56 -5.22 -13.94 1.73
C PRO A 56 -5.94 -13.96 3.08
N GLU A 57 -5.41 -14.70 4.07
CA GLU A 57 -6.03 -14.92 5.37
C GLU A 57 -6.30 -13.61 6.13
N PRO A 58 -7.54 -13.40 6.61
CA PRO A 58 -7.86 -12.29 7.49
C PRO A 58 -7.08 -12.35 8.81
N ARG A 59 -6.75 -11.19 9.36
CA ARG A 59 -6.13 -11.11 10.70
C ARG A 59 -7.11 -11.57 11.77
N LYS A 60 -6.60 -12.23 12.80
CA LYS A 60 -7.36 -12.53 14.01
C LYS A 60 -7.72 -11.24 14.76
N LYS A 61 -8.81 -11.26 15.52
CA LYS A 61 -9.30 -10.07 16.26
C LYS A 61 -8.24 -9.52 17.21
N GLU A 62 -7.51 -10.39 17.89
CA GLU A 62 -6.49 -10.01 18.87
C GLU A 62 -5.33 -9.27 18.20
N GLU A 63 -4.84 -9.80 17.07
CA GLU A 63 -3.80 -9.16 16.26
C GLU A 63 -4.29 -7.82 15.69
N LEU A 64 -5.53 -7.80 15.18
CA LEU A 64 -6.14 -6.59 14.63
C LEU A 64 -6.24 -5.48 15.67
N LEU A 65 -6.64 -5.79 16.91
CA LEU A 65 -6.73 -4.81 18.00
C LEU A 65 -5.36 -4.22 18.37
N VAL A 66 -4.29 -5.02 18.36
CA VAL A 66 -2.93 -4.53 18.60
C VAL A 66 -2.52 -3.51 17.53
N HIS A 67 -2.74 -3.83 16.26
CA HIS A 67 -2.44 -2.92 15.15
C HIS A 67 -3.34 -1.67 15.14
N ALA A 68 -4.63 -1.83 15.43
CA ALA A 68 -5.57 -0.72 15.48
C ALA A 68 -5.20 0.28 16.59
N LYS A 69 -4.80 -0.23 17.76
CA LYS A 69 -4.34 0.62 18.87
C LYS A 69 -3.09 1.42 18.49
N ASP A 70 -2.07 0.74 17.97
CA ASP A 70 -0.83 1.40 17.52
C ASP A 70 -1.11 2.47 16.45
N PHE A 71 -1.95 2.16 15.46
CA PHE A 71 -2.35 3.13 14.44
C PHE A 71 -3.08 4.35 15.03
N LEU A 72 -4.03 4.14 15.94
CA LEU A 72 -4.77 5.23 16.57
C LEU A 72 -3.86 6.09 17.46
N GLU A 73 -2.95 5.49 18.21
CA GLU A 73 -1.95 6.24 18.98
C GLU A 73 -1.08 7.11 18.06
N GLN A 74 -0.63 6.57 16.92
CA GLN A 74 0.10 7.35 15.92
C GLN A 74 -0.74 8.50 15.33
N TYR A 75 -2.00 8.24 14.99
CA TYR A 75 -2.94 9.24 14.47
C TYR A 75 -3.18 10.37 15.49
N PHE A 76 -3.60 10.03 16.71
CA PHE A 76 -3.89 11.01 17.76
C PHE A 76 -2.64 11.76 18.23
N THR A 77 -1.47 11.13 18.20
CA THR A 77 -0.18 11.82 18.40
C THR A 77 0.05 12.88 17.32
N SER A 78 -0.20 12.56 16.05
CA SER A 78 0.06 13.48 14.93
C SER A 78 -0.78 14.76 14.99
N ILE A 79 -2.00 14.66 15.50
CA ILE A 79 -2.92 15.79 15.67
C ILE A 79 -2.85 16.41 17.07
N ARG A 80 -1.86 16.03 17.89
CA ARG A 80 -1.64 16.52 19.27
C ARG A 80 -2.85 16.31 20.19
N ARG A 81 -3.56 15.19 20.04
CA ARG A 81 -4.74 14.79 20.83
C ARG A 81 -4.61 13.41 21.47
N LEU A 82 -3.39 12.90 21.61
CA LEU A 82 -3.13 11.66 22.35
C LEU A 82 -3.66 11.79 23.78
N ASN A 83 -4.33 10.76 24.28
CA ASN A 83 -4.97 10.71 25.60
C ASN A 83 -6.08 11.75 25.83
N SER A 84 -6.62 12.35 24.76
CA SER A 84 -7.85 13.14 24.87
C SER A 84 -9.09 12.25 25.03
N GLU A 85 -10.20 12.80 25.50
CA GLU A 85 -11.49 12.10 25.54
C GLU A 85 -11.87 11.50 24.18
N ALA A 86 -11.66 12.26 23.09
CA ALA A 86 -11.91 11.79 21.73
C ALA A 86 -11.02 10.58 21.36
N HIS A 87 -9.79 10.50 21.85
CA HIS A 87 -8.92 9.33 21.65
C HIS A 87 -9.48 8.11 22.37
N HIS A 88 -9.87 8.26 23.64
CA HIS A 88 -10.42 7.17 24.43
C HIS A 88 -11.75 6.66 23.87
N LEU A 89 -12.67 7.55 23.51
CA LEU A 89 -13.95 7.20 22.87
C LEU A 89 -13.75 6.49 21.53
N ARG A 90 -12.80 6.96 20.71
CA ARG A 90 -12.50 6.32 19.43
C ARG A 90 -11.93 4.92 19.63
N TRP A 91 -11.03 4.75 20.60
CA TRP A 91 -10.46 3.43 20.92
C TRP A 91 -11.54 2.45 21.39
N GLU A 92 -12.41 2.86 22.31
CA GLU A 92 -13.54 2.03 22.77
C GLU A 92 -14.47 1.65 21.62
N SER A 93 -14.81 2.61 20.74
CA SER A 93 -15.62 2.37 19.55
C SER A 93 -14.99 1.32 18.63
N VAL A 94 -13.69 1.40 18.36
CA VAL A 94 -12.98 0.43 17.51
C VAL A 94 -12.92 -0.94 18.17
N GLN A 95 -12.66 -1.01 19.47
CA GLN A 95 -12.72 -2.28 20.20
C GLN A 95 -14.08 -2.95 20.08
N LYS A 96 -15.16 -2.18 20.30
CA LYS A 96 -16.53 -2.69 20.17
C LYS A 96 -16.82 -3.18 18.75
N GLU A 97 -16.45 -2.41 17.73
CA GLU A 97 -16.68 -2.77 16.32
C GLU A 97 -15.94 -4.06 15.91
N VAL A 98 -14.67 -4.22 16.33
CA VAL A 98 -13.90 -5.44 16.06
C VAL A 98 -14.49 -6.64 16.77
N LEU A 99 -14.93 -6.49 18.02
CA LEU A 99 -15.52 -7.59 18.77
C LEU A 99 -16.84 -8.05 18.14
N THR A 100 -17.69 -7.12 17.70
CA THR A 100 -19.01 -7.44 17.14
C THR A 100 -18.96 -7.88 15.67
N THR A 101 -18.18 -7.20 14.83
CA THR A 101 -18.18 -7.42 13.37
C THR A 101 -16.97 -8.21 12.87
N GLY A 102 -15.91 -8.31 13.69
CA GLY A 102 -14.63 -8.91 13.29
C GLY A 102 -13.65 -7.95 12.61
N THR A 103 -14.07 -6.72 12.30
CA THR A 103 -13.21 -5.68 11.71
C THR A 103 -13.62 -4.29 12.22
N TYR A 104 -13.00 -3.23 11.73
CA TYR A 104 -13.48 -1.86 11.92
C TYR A 104 -13.29 -1.02 10.66
N GLN A 105 -14.00 0.09 10.59
CA GLN A 105 -13.85 1.09 9.53
C GLN A 105 -13.05 2.31 10.01
N LEU A 106 -12.11 2.74 9.17
CA LEU A 106 -11.41 4.01 9.35
C LEU A 106 -12.34 5.19 9.04
N SER A 107 -12.21 6.27 9.79
CA SER A 107 -12.76 7.56 9.37
C SER A 107 -12.00 8.08 8.15
N GLU A 108 -12.57 9.06 7.44
CA GLU A 108 -11.91 9.68 6.28
C GLU A 108 -10.56 10.31 6.68
N THR A 109 -10.51 10.99 7.83
CA THR A 109 -9.28 11.63 8.32
C THR A 109 -8.21 10.61 8.71
N GLU A 110 -8.61 9.50 9.29
CA GLU A 110 -7.73 8.37 9.59
C GLU A 110 -7.21 7.73 8.29
N LEU A 111 -8.07 7.54 7.29
CA LEU A 111 -7.69 6.98 5.99
C LEU A 111 -6.65 7.86 5.27
N VAL A 112 -6.87 9.17 5.24
CA VAL A 112 -5.94 10.15 4.66
C VAL A 112 -4.60 10.12 5.38
N PHE A 113 -4.63 10.08 6.72
CA PHE A 113 -3.42 9.97 7.53
C PHE A 113 -2.66 8.68 7.23
N GLY A 114 -3.35 7.53 7.25
CA GLY A 114 -2.76 6.21 6.98
C GLY A 114 -2.12 6.12 5.60
N ALA A 115 -2.78 6.63 4.56
CA ALA A 115 -2.24 6.64 3.20
C ALA A 115 -0.93 7.45 3.09
N LYS A 116 -0.91 8.66 3.66
CA LYS A 116 0.28 9.52 3.67
C LYS A 116 1.41 8.93 4.51
N LEU A 117 1.08 8.35 5.66
CA LEU A 117 2.05 7.70 6.54
C LEU A 117 2.68 6.47 5.89
N ALA A 118 1.87 5.66 5.19
CA ALA A 118 2.37 4.51 4.42
C ALA A 118 3.40 4.94 3.37
N TRP A 119 3.14 6.01 2.61
CA TRP A 119 4.13 6.55 1.67
C TRP A 119 5.39 7.06 2.37
N ARG A 120 5.25 7.81 3.47
CA ARG A 120 6.40 8.24 4.29
C ARG A 120 7.26 7.08 4.77
N ASN A 121 6.64 5.95 5.10
CA ASN A 121 7.31 4.76 5.62
C ASN A 121 7.82 3.81 4.52
N ALA A 122 7.54 4.08 3.24
CA ALA A 122 8.01 3.25 2.12
C ALA A 122 9.53 3.38 1.90
N ALA A 123 10.32 2.52 2.56
CA ALA A 123 11.79 2.60 2.57
C ALA A 123 12.44 2.57 1.16
N ARG A 124 11.78 1.93 0.18
CA ARG A 124 12.24 1.84 -1.21
C ARG A 124 11.88 3.07 -2.08
N CYS A 125 11.15 4.05 -1.55
CA CYS A 125 10.74 5.24 -2.29
C CYS A 125 11.71 6.41 -2.04
N ILE A 126 12.38 6.89 -3.10
CA ILE A 126 13.27 8.06 -3.05
C ILE A 126 12.48 9.39 -2.97
N GLY A 127 11.28 9.45 -3.55
CA GLY A 127 10.44 10.65 -3.65
C GLY A 127 9.68 11.03 -2.38
N ARG A 128 10.06 10.50 -1.22
CA ARG A 128 9.31 10.64 0.04
C ARG A 128 9.23 12.07 0.58
N ILE A 129 10.03 13.01 0.09
CA ILE A 129 9.91 14.43 0.50
C ILE A 129 8.50 15.01 0.23
N GLN A 130 7.77 14.46 -0.74
CA GLN A 130 6.42 14.89 -1.12
C GLN A 130 5.29 14.20 -0.32
N TRP A 131 5.60 13.33 0.66
CA TRP A 131 4.64 12.42 1.29
C TRP A 131 3.37 13.08 1.83
N SER A 132 3.47 14.32 2.32
CA SER A 132 2.33 15.08 2.87
C SER A 132 1.39 15.63 1.79
N LYS A 133 1.87 15.77 0.55
CA LYS A 133 1.14 16.28 -0.62
C LYS A 133 0.63 15.12 -1.49
N LEU A 134 -0.25 14.31 -0.91
CA LEU A 134 -0.94 13.20 -1.56
C LEU A 134 -2.44 13.47 -1.60
N GLN A 135 -3.05 13.42 -2.77
CA GLN A 135 -4.51 13.37 -2.91
C GLN A 135 -5.00 11.96 -2.62
N VAL A 136 -6.03 11.83 -1.78
CA VAL A 136 -6.65 10.54 -1.48
C VAL A 136 -8.06 10.57 -2.07
N PHE A 137 -8.38 9.56 -2.87
CA PHE A 137 -9.74 9.28 -3.33
C PHE A 137 -10.29 8.12 -2.52
N ASP A 138 -11.25 8.39 -1.64
CA ASP A 138 -11.97 7.35 -0.91
C ASP A 138 -13.01 6.71 -1.83
N CYS A 139 -12.75 5.48 -2.24
CA CYS A 139 -13.63 4.67 -3.10
C CYS A 139 -14.04 3.38 -2.38
N ARG A 140 -14.06 3.38 -1.03
CA ARG A 140 -14.49 2.23 -0.23
C ARG A 140 -15.98 1.87 -0.39
N TYR A 141 -16.75 2.72 -1.06
CA TYR A 141 -18.15 2.46 -1.41
C TYR A 141 -18.32 1.73 -2.75
N VAL A 142 -17.28 1.58 -3.55
CA VAL A 142 -17.37 0.96 -4.89
C VAL A 142 -17.61 -0.53 -4.76
N THR A 143 -18.62 -1.05 -5.48
CA THR A 143 -19.03 -2.45 -5.42
C THR A 143 -18.86 -3.24 -6.72
N THR A 144 -18.48 -2.57 -7.82
CA THR A 144 -18.44 -3.17 -9.16
C THR A 144 -17.13 -2.86 -9.88
N THR A 145 -16.78 -3.71 -10.84
CA THR A 145 -15.61 -3.49 -11.72
C THR A 145 -15.76 -2.25 -12.58
N SER A 146 -16.98 -1.92 -13.04
CA SER A 146 -17.26 -0.66 -13.75
C SER A 146 -17.01 0.56 -12.85
N GLY A 147 -17.45 0.51 -11.60
CA GLY A 147 -17.16 1.57 -10.63
C GLY A 147 -15.65 1.70 -10.34
N MET A 148 -14.92 0.59 -10.26
CA MET A 148 -13.46 0.62 -10.16
C MET A 148 -12.81 1.29 -11.37
N PHE A 149 -13.27 0.93 -12.58
CA PHE A 149 -12.76 1.50 -13.82
C PHE A 149 -12.97 3.02 -13.86
N GLU A 150 -14.16 3.51 -13.53
CA GLU A 150 -14.46 4.94 -13.47
C GLU A 150 -13.59 5.67 -12.44
N ALA A 151 -13.43 5.10 -11.24
CA ALA A 151 -12.57 5.64 -10.20
C ALA A 151 -11.10 5.73 -10.65
N ILE A 152 -10.61 4.71 -11.37
CA ILE A 152 -9.25 4.69 -11.94
C ILE A 152 -9.12 5.73 -13.07
N CYS A 153 -10.11 5.88 -13.94
CA CYS A 153 -10.10 6.93 -14.97
C CYS A 153 -10.03 8.33 -14.36
N ASN A 154 -10.82 8.58 -13.30
CA ASN A 154 -10.77 9.84 -12.55
C ASN A 154 -9.41 10.06 -11.91
N HIS A 155 -8.82 9.01 -11.32
CA HIS A 155 -7.47 9.04 -10.78
C HIS A 155 -6.43 9.40 -11.85
N ILE A 156 -6.42 8.73 -13.01
CA ILE A 156 -5.47 8.99 -14.09
C ILE A 156 -5.62 10.43 -14.60
N LYS A 157 -6.85 10.89 -14.83
CA LYS A 157 -7.14 12.27 -15.25
C LYS A 157 -6.61 13.29 -14.23
N TYR A 158 -6.87 13.05 -12.94
CA TYR A 158 -6.38 13.91 -11.86
C TYR A 158 -4.85 13.90 -11.79
N GLY A 159 -4.23 12.73 -11.80
CA GLY A 159 -2.79 12.55 -11.62
C GLY A 159 -1.99 13.08 -12.81
N THR A 160 -2.50 12.90 -14.03
CA THR A 160 -1.84 13.36 -15.26
C THR A 160 -1.90 14.87 -15.39
N ASN A 161 -3.04 15.49 -15.07
CA ASN A 161 -3.20 16.95 -14.99
C ASN A 161 -2.54 17.73 -16.15
N LYS A 162 -2.76 17.26 -17.39
CA LYS A 162 -2.19 17.85 -18.62
C LYS A 162 -0.65 18.02 -18.58
N GLY A 163 0.05 17.11 -17.91
CA GLY A 163 1.52 17.10 -17.77
C GLY A 163 2.03 17.65 -16.43
N ASN A 164 1.23 18.40 -15.67
CA ASN A 164 1.62 18.87 -14.34
C ASN A 164 1.28 17.84 -13.25
N ILE A 165 2.07 16.77 -13.19
CA ILE A 165 1.78 15.55 -12.44
C ILE A 165 1.45 15.81 -10.97
N ARG A 166 0.39 15.15 -10.48
CA ARG A 166 -0.04 15.20 -9.07
C ARG A 166 -0.07 13.80 -8.48
N SER A 167 0.56 13.64 -7.31
CA SER A 167 0.49 12.39 -6.54
C SER A 167 -0.93 12.17 -6.02
N ALA A 168 -1.48 11.00 -6.31
CA ALA A 168 -2.77 10.56 -5.82
C ALA A 168 -2.75 9.06 -5.46
N ILE A 169 -3.69 8.65 -4.62
CA ILE A 169 -4.02 7.25 -4.34
C ILE A 169 -5.54 7.10 -4.34
N THR A 170 -6.03 6.00 -4.91
CA THR A 170 -7.44 5.60 -4.85
C THR A 170 -7.55 4.37 -3.98
N ILE A 171 -8.37 4.42 -2.94
CA ILE A 171 -8.50 3.35 -1.96
C ILE A 171 -9.86 2.69 -2.15
N PHE A 172 -9.83 1.44 -2.60
CA PHE A 172 -10.99 0.56 -2.76
C PHE A 172 -11.36 -0.13 -1.43
N PRO A 173 -12.49 -0.85 -1.36
CA PRO A 173 -12.90 -1.54 -0.14
C PRO A 173 -11.77 -2.41 0.45
N GLN A 174 -11.66 -2.38 1.78
CA GLN A 174 -10.71 -3.22 2.49
C GLN A 174 -11.10 -4.69 2.39
N ARG A 175 -10.10 -5.58 2.47
CA ARG A 175 -10.34 -7.03 2.56
C ARG A 175 -11.24 -7.36 3.76
N THR A 176 -12.14 -8.32 3.55
CA THR A 176 -13.04 -8.87 4.57
C THR A 176 -12.62 -10.30 4.94
N ASP A 177 -13.12 -11.29 4.22
CA ASP A 177 -12.92 -12.73 4.46
C ASP A 177 -11.83 -13.36 3.58
N GLY A 178 -11.14 -12.54 2.79
CA GLY A 178 -10.11 -12.99 1.83
C GLY A 178 -10.68 -13.59 0.54
N LYS A 179 -12.00 -13.64 0.38
CA LYS A 179 -12.68 -14.15 -0.83
C LYS A 179 -13.28 -13.04 -1.68
N HIS A 180 -13.53 -11.87 -1.08
CA HIS A 180 -14.18 -10.73 -1.72
C HIS A 180 -13.21 -9.58 -2.00
N ASP A 181 -12.05 -9.90 -2.57
CA ASP A 181 -10.91 -8.99 -2.72
C ASP A 181 -11.05 -8.07 -3.95
N TYR A 182 -10.87 -6.77 -3.73
CA TYR A 182 -10.73 -5.79 -4.80
C TYR A 182 -9.30 -5.76 -5.30
N ARG A 183 -9.09 -6.07 -6.59
CA ARG A 183 -7.74 -6.13 -7.18
C ARG A 183 -7.71 -5.47 -8.55
N VAL A 184 -6.68 -4.65 -8.75
CA VAL A 184 -6.16 -4.32 -10.08
C VAL A 184 -5.06 -5.32 -10.37
N TRP A 185 -5.22 -6.13 -11.42
CA TRP A 185 -4.28 -7.20 -11.74
C TRP A 185 -3.05 -6.68 -12.47
N ASN A 186 -3.18 -5.54 -13.14
CA ASN A 186 -2.07 -4.84 -13.76
C ASN A 186 -1.04 -4.44 -12.68
N SER A 187 0.24 -4.58 -13.02
CA SER A 187 1.35 -4.10 -12.19
C SER A 187 1.38 -2.56 -12.07
N GLN A 188 0.93 -1.87 -13.12
CA GLN A 188 0.82 -0.42 -13.23
C GLN A 188 -0.48 -0.07 -13.97
N LEU A 189 -1.07 1.10 -13.67
CA LEU A 189 -2.31 1.54 -14.34
C LEU A 189 -2.14 1.75 -15.85
N ILE A 190 -0.94 2.14 -16.28
CA ILE A 190 -0.59 2.34 -17.69
C ILE A 190 0.71 1.56 -17.93
N GLY A 191 0.64 0.52 -18.75
CA GLY A 191 1.78 -0.28 -19.18
C GLY A 191 1.61 -0.69 -20.64
N TYR A 192 2.72 -0.94 -21.33
CA TYR A 192 2.71 -1.38 -22.72
C TYR A 192 2.66 -2.91 -22.81
N ALA A 193 1.96 -3.41 -23.82
CA ALA A 193 1.86 -4.84 -24.11
C ALA A 193 3.20 -5.42 -24.61
N GLY A 194 3.38 -6.73 -24.42
CA GLY A 194 4.48 -7.52 -24.94
C GLY A 194 3.95 -8.72 -25.72
N TYR A 195 4.25 -8.81 -27.01
CA TYR A 195 3.75 -9.87 -27.89
C TYR A 195 4.87 -10.85 -28.22
N LYS A 196 4.72 -12.12 -27.82
CA LYS A 196 5.63 -13.19 -28.19
C LYS A 196 5.39 -13.60 -29.65
N ASN A 197 6.43 -13.54 -30.48
CA ASN A 197 6.40 -13.99 -31.86
C ASN A 197 6.80 -15.46 -31.98
N LYS A 198 6.48 -16.09 -33.12
CA LYS A 198 6.80 -17.51 -33.38
C LYS A 198 8.30 -17.81 -33.41
N ASP A 199 9.12 -16.82 -33.74
CA ASP A 199 10.57 -16.91 -33.80
C ASP A 199 11.24 -16.71 -32.42
N GLY A 200 10.46 -16.52 -31.36
CA GLY A 200 10.95 -16.28 -30.00
C GLY A 200 11.25 -14.81 -29.69
N SER A 201 11.17 -13.91 -30.68
CA SER A 201 11.28 -12.47 -30.42
C SER A 201 10.05 -11.92 -29.70
N ILE A 202 10.20 -10.78 -29.02
CA ILE A 202 9.09 -10.08 -28.36
C ILE A 202 8.94 -8.67 -28.93
N LEU A 203 7.75 -8.34 -29.43
CA LEU A 203 7.38 -6.99 -29.82
C LEU A 203 6.76 -6.26 -28.61
N GLY A 204 7.26 -5.07 -28.28
CA GLY A 204 6.74 -4.26 -27.16
C GLY A 204 7.56 -4.45 -25.89
N ASP A 205 6.90 -4.53 -24.73
CA ASP A 205 7.55 -4.66 -23.41
C ASP A 205 7.64 -6.14 -22.97
N PRO A 206 8.85 -6.74 -22.94
CA PRO A 206 9.04 -8.13 -22.49
C PRO A 206 8.54 -8.40 -21.08
N ALA A 207 8.59 -7.41 -20.18
CA ALA A 207 8.17 -7.60 -18.78
C ALA A 207 6.67 -7.87 -18.66
N ASN A 208 5.88 -7.42 -19.63
CA ASN A 208 4.43 -7.61 -19.62
C ASN A 208 3.99 -8.74 -20.56
N ALA A 209 4.89 -9.53 -21.15
CA ALA A 209 4.52 -10.50 -22.17
C ALA A 209 3.55 -11.58 -21.65
N GLU A 210 3.78 -12.08 -20.44
CA GLU A 210 2.87 -13.04 -19.80
C GLU A 210 1.51 -12.43 -19.46
N PHE A 211 1.50 -11.22 -18.92
CA PHE A 211 0.25 -10.52 -18.61
C PHE A 211 -0.53 -10.15 -19.89
N THR A 212 0.17 -9.86 -20.98
CA THR A 212 -0.42 -9.61 -22.30
C THR A 212 -1.13 -10.86 -22.82
N ASP A 213 -0.50 -12.05 -22.69
CA ASP A 213 -1.11 -13.33 -23.04
C ASP A 213 -2.39 -13.58 -22.22
N LEU A 214 -2.38 -13.23 -20.93
CA LEU A 214 -3.58 -13.31 -20.07
C LEU A 214 -4.70 -12.37 -20.57
N CYS A 215 -4.38 -11.13 -20.92
CA CYS A 215 -5.37 -10.19 -21.48
C CYS A 215 -6.05 -10.75 -22.74
N PHE A 216 -5.29 -11.40 -23.63
CA PHE A 216 -5.86 -12.08 -24.80
C PHE A 216 -6.80 -13.22 -24.42
N LYS A 217 -6.44 -14.06 -23.45
CA LYS A 217 -7.30 -15.14 -22.94
C LYS A 217 -8.60 -14.61 -22.33
N LEU A 218 -8.55 -13.43 -21.72
CA LEU A 218 -9.73 -12.74 -21.18
C LEU A 218 -10.53 -11.96 -22.24
N GLY A 219 -10.15 -12.06 -23.52
CA GLY A 219 -10.92 -11.52 -24.65
C GLY A 219 -10.45 -10.18 -25.19
N TRP A 220 -9.33 -9.62 -24.70
CA TRP A 220 -8.74 -8.45 -25.33
C TRP A 220 -8.28 -8.79 -26.75
N ARG A 221 -8.65 -7.96 -27.74
CA ARG A 221 -8.34 -8.21 -29.16
C ARG A 221 -7.08 -7.50 -29.66
N GLY A 222 -6.34 -6.85 -28.77
CA GLY A 222 -5.22 -5.98 -29.13
C GLY A 222 -5.66 -4.54 -29.44
N PRO A 223 -4.79 -3.74 -30.10
CA PRO A 223 -5.09 -2.34 -30.43
C PRO A 223 -6.24 -2.24 -31.45
N ARG A 224 -7.01 -1.15 -31.37
CA ARG A 224 -8.18 -0.92 -32.25
C ARG A 224 -7.83 -0.85 -33.73
N SER A 225 -6.60 -0.46 -34.08
CA SER A 225 -6.09 -0.44 -35.45
C SER A 225 -5.94 -1.84 -36.06
N GLY A 226 -5.97 -2.91 -35.24
CA GLY A 226 -5.65 -4.27 -35.64
C GLY A 226 -4.15 -4.53 -35.85
N ILE A 227 -3.33 -3.48 -35.88
CA ILE A 227 -1.88 -3.55 -36.08
C ILE A 227 -1.19 -3.43 -34.72
N ARG A 228 -0.50 -4.49 -34.31
CA ARG A 228 0.30 -4.51 -33.08
C ARG A 228 1.52 -3.60 -33.22
N THR A 229 1.80 -2.82 -32.18
CA THR A 229 2.94 -1.90 -32.13
C THR A 229 3.78 -2.13 -30.88
N ARG A 230 4.90 -1.42 -30.79
CA ARG A 230 5.77 -1.44 -29.60
C ARG A 230 5.17 -0.74 -28.38
N PHE A 231 4.10 0.03 -28.56
CA PHE A 231 3.57 0.96 -27.55
C PHE A 231 2.06 0.85 -27.37
N ASP A 232 1.51 -0.35 -27.58
CA ASP A 232 0.09 -0.59 -27.34
C ASP A 232 -0.18 -0.61 -25.83
N VAL A 233 -1.04 0.29 -25.35
CA VAL A 233 -1.42 0.35 -23.93
C VAL A 233 -2.30 -0.85 -23.58
N LEU A 234 -1.94 -1.54 -22.50
CA LEU A 234 -2.70 -2.67 -21.97
C LEU A 234 -4.09 -2.25 -21.46
N PRO A 235 -5.11 -3.13 -21.54
CA PRO A 235 -6.36 -2.92 -20.85
C PRO A 235 -6.18 -3.05 -19.33
N LEU A 236 -7.09 -2.48 -18.56
CA LEU A 236 -7.20 -2.75 -17.13
C LEU A 236 -7.93 -4.08 -16.91
N VAL A 237 -7.35 -4.96 -16.10
CA VAL A 237 -7.98 -6.21 -15.63
C VAL A 237 -8.31 -6.03 -14.15
N LEU A 238 -9.61 -6.01 -13.85
CA LEU A 238 -10.16 -5.62 -12.54
C LEU A 238 -11.00 -6.76 -11.97
N SER A 239 -10.83 -7.05 -10.69
CA SER A 239 -11.76 -7.87 -9.90
C SER A 239 -12.34 -7.04 -8.76
N ALA A 240 -13.65 -7.10 -8.61
CA ALA A 240 -14.40 -6.45 -7.55
C ALA A 240 -15.25 -7.52 -6.85
N ASN A 241 -15.20 -7.54 -5.52
CA ASN A 241 -15.91 -8.51 -4.68
C ASN A 241 -15.51 -9.95 -5.02
#